data_AF-A0A401Q656-F1
#
_entry.id   AF-A0A401Q656-F1
#
_cell.length_a   1.000
_cell.length_b   1.000
_cell.length_c   1.000
_cell.angle_alpha   90.00
_cell.angle_beta   90.00
_cell.angle_gamma   90.00
#
_symmetry.space_group_name_H-M   'P 1'
#
loop_
_entity.id
_entity.type
_entity.pdbx_description
1 polymer ?
#
loop_
_entity_poly.entity_id
_entity_poly.type
_entity_poly.pdbx_seq_one_letter_code
_entity_poly.pdbx_strand_id
1 'polypeptide(L)'
;LNFSTAWSTNAVSMCQSIGLTAVDRIECSRRYLLKVHEEEQLGAAARSELMAAFYDRMTECVYEQPIKTFLVSAKPADVYEVDVVNRGKRALEKANRELGLAFDAWDLEYYTRLFEKMGRNPSSVECFDLAQSNR
;
A
#
# COMPACT_ATOMS: atom_id res chain seq x y z
N LEU A 1 8.66 8.65 0.24
CA LEU A 1 8.78 7.21 -0.10
C LEU A 1 8.04 6.43 0.99
N ASN A 2 6.90 5.80 0.66
CA ASN A 2 5.96 5.22 1.63
C ASN A 2 6.16 3.73 1.92
N PHE A 3 7.09 3.07 1.24
CA PHE A 3 7.48 1.69 1.48
C PHE A 3 8.98 1.63 1.75
N SER A 4 9.43 0.70 2.59
CA SER A 4 10.86 0.44 2.84
C SER A 4 11.32 -0.74 2.02
N THR A 5 12.49 -0.63 1.38
CA THR A 5 13.04 -1.76 0.61
C THR A 5 13.65 -2.81 1.53
N ALA A 6 13.74 -4.06 1.07
CA ALA A 6 14.47 -5.11 1.80
C ALA A 6 15.94 -4.72 2.06
N TRP A 7 16.52 -3.96 1.13
CA TRP A 7 17.86 -3.39 1.28
C TRP A 7 17.91 -2.40 2.44
N SER A 8 16.92 -1.50 2.58
CA SER A 8 16.82 -0.56 3.70
C SER A 8 16.77 -1.29 5.04
N THR A 9 15.97 -2.35 5.15
CA THR A 9 15.88 -3.14 6.40
C THR A 9 17.23 -3.72 6.79
N ASN A 10 17.96 -4.30 5.83
CA ASN A 10 19.28 -4.87 6.09
C ASN A 10 20.31 -3.79 6.44
N ALA A 11 20.32 -2.65 5.74
CA ALA A 11 21.24 -1.55 6.00
C ALA A 11 21.04 -0.97 7.41
N VAL A 12 19.79 -0.73 7.82
CA VAL A 12 19.47 -0.25 9.17
C VAL A 12 19.85 -1.29 10.23
N SER A 13 19.61 -2.58 9.99
CA SER A 13 20.02 -3.66 10.90
C SER A 13 21.55 -3.70 11.11
N MET A 14 22.33 -3.48 10.05
CA MET A 14 23.79 -3.35 10.17
C MET A 14 24.18 -2.13 11.02
N CYS A 15 23.56 -0.97 10.79
CA CYS A 15 23.79 0.23 11.61
C CYS A 15 23.51 -0.03 13.09
N GLN A 16 22.38 -0.67 13.40
CA GLN A 16 22.02 -1.04 14.76
C GLN A 16 23.07 -1.99 15.38
N SER A 17 23.53 -2.98 14.61
CA SER A 17 24.51 -3.97 15.08
C SER A 17 25.88 -3.37 15.44
N ILE A 18 26.26 -2.25 14.80
CA ILE A 18 27.50 -1.51 15.11
C ILE A 18 27.31 -0.33 16.07
N GLY A 19 26.11 -0.20 16.66
CA GLY A 19 25.80 0.83 17.67
C GLY A 19 25.37 2.19 17.10
N LEU A 20 25.13 2.33 15.80
CA LEU A 20 24.59 3.54 15.18
C LEU A 20 23.06 3.59 15.30
N THR A 21 22.56 3.83 16.50
CA THR A 21 21.12 3.79 16.83
C THR A 21 20.33 5.01 16.35
N ALA A 22 21.00 6.10 15.97
CA ALA A 22 20.36 7.31 15.46
C ALA A 22 19.86 7.17 14.01
N VAL A 23 20.21 6.08 13.31
CA VAL A 23 19.79 5.82 11.94
C VAL A 23 18.50 5.02 11.96
N ASP A 24 17.39 5.67 11.61
CA ASP A 24 16.05 5.07 11.51
C ASP A 24 15.76 4.50 10.11
N ARG A 25 16.36 5.08 9.07
CA ARG A 25 16.15 4.68 7.68
C ARG A 25 17.32 5.02 6.76
N ILE A 26 17.67 4.08 5.87
CA ILE A 26 18.62 4.28 4.77
C ILE A 26 18.01 3.69 3.51
N GLU A 27 18.00 4.43 2.41
CA GLU A 27 17.57 3.90 1.11
C GLU A 27 18.64 4.08 0.05
N CYS A 28 18.59 3.20 -0.95
CA CYS A 28 19.47 3.26 -2.11
C CYS A 28 18.67 3.77 -3.32
N SER A 29 19.28 4.66 -4.10
CA SER A 29 18.71 5.16 -5.35
C SER A 29 19.74 5.05 -6.47
N ARG A 30 19.26 4.91 -7.71
CA ARG A 30 20.11 4.88 -8.90
C ARG A 30 19.98 6.20 -9.65
N ARG A 31 21.10 6.83 -9.96
CA ARG A 31 21.15 8.08 -10.73
C ARG A 31 21.75 7.82 -12.09
N TYR A 32 20.95 8.07 -13.12
CA TYR A 32 21.39 7.98 -14.52
C TYR A 32 21.79 9.36 -15.03
N LEU A 33 22.97 9.45 -15.64
CA LEU A 33 23.36 10.60 -16.44
C LEU A 33 23.23 10.19 -17.91
N LEU A 34 22.20 10.69 -18.57
CA LEU A 34 21.93 10.41 -19.98
C LEU A 34 22.54 11.52 -20.83
N LYS A 35 23.39 11.14 -21.80
CA LYS A 35 23.93 12.04 -22.81
C LYS A 35 23.14 11.83 -24.08
N VAL A 36 22.50 12.88 -24.57
CA VAL A 36 21.80 12.90 -25.87
C VAL A 36 22.66 13.73 -26.82
N HIS A 37 22.71 13.35 -28.10
CA HIS A 37 23.46 14.12 -29.10
C HIS A 37 22.88 15.54 -29.21
N GLU A 38 23.74 16.56 -29.32
CA GLU A 38 23.37 17.98 -29.19
C GLU A 38 22.31 18.45 -30.20
N GLU A 39 22.19 17.76 -31.34
CA GLU A 39 21.21 18.07 -32.40
C GLU A 39 19.80 17.54 -32.08
N GLU A 40 19.64 16.69 -31.06
CA GLU A 40 18.36 16.11 -30.65
C GLU A 40 17.90 16.70 -29.31
N GLN A 41 16.91 17.59 -29.35
CA GLN A 41 16.18 17.95 -28.14
C GLN A 41 15.25 16.80 -27.75
N LEU A 42 15.54 16.13 -26.64
CA LEU A 42 14.68 15.08 -26.11
C LEU A 42 13.39 15.71 -25.56
N GLY A 43 12.31 15.61 -26.34
CA GLY A 43 10.98 16.03 -25.91
C GLY A 43 10.50 15.25 -24.67
N ALA A 44 9.55 15.83 -23.92
CA ALA A 44 9.05 15.23 -22.69
C ALA A 44 8.48 13.80 -22.87
N ALA A 45 7.83 13.54 -24.02
CA ALA A 45 7.29 12.22 -24.35
C ALA A 45 8.41 11.17 -24.52
N ALA A 46 9.43 11.47 -25.33
CA ALA A 46 10.59 10.61 -25.55
C ALA A 46 11.36 10.36 -24.24
N ARG A 47 11.47 11.37 -23.37
CA ARG A 47 12.04 11.21 -22.02
C ARG A 47 11.23 10.22 -21.18
N SER A 48 9.91 10.31 -21.20
CA SER A 48 9.04 9.40 -20.43
C SER A 48 9.15 7.96 -20.91
N GLU A 49 9.16 7.74 -22.23
CA GLU A 49 9.34 6.41 -22.82
C GLU A 49 10.71 5.82 -22.48
N LEU A 50 11.76 6.63 -22.58
CA LEU A 50 13.11 6.23 -22.22
C LEU A 50 13.21 5.86 -20.73
N MET A 51 12.61 6.67 -19.84
CA MET A 51 12.58 6.38 -18.40
C MET A 51 11.87 5.06 -18.11
N ALA A 52 10.78 4.74 -18.80
CA ALA A 52 10.06 3.48 -18.61
C ALA A 52 10.93 2.23 -18.84
N ALA A 53 12.04 2.34 -19.57
CA ALA A 53 13.00 1.25 -19.76
C ALA A 53 14.03 1.10 -18.62
N PHE A 54 14.19 2.11 -17.74
CA PHE A 54 15.23 2.14 -16.71
C PHE A 54 14.78 1.74 -15.31
N TYR A 55 13.47 1.67 -15.06
CA TYR A 55 12.94 1.32 -13.76
C TYR A 55 11.74 0.39 -13.87
N ASP A 56 11.52 -0.41 -12.83
CA ASP A 56 10.32 -1.23 -12.71
C ASP A 56 9.17 -0.38 -12.16
N ARG A 57 8.12 -0.18 -12.96
CA ARG A 57 6.97 0.68 -12.58
C ARG A 57 6.20 0.17 -11.37
N MET A 58 6.28 -1.12 -11.05
CA MET A 58 5.56 -1.71 -9.90
C MET A 58 6.30 -1.51 -8.58
N THR A 59 7.63 -1.39 -8.61
CA THR A 59 8.48 -1.40 -7.40
C THR A 59 9.35 -0.16 -7.23
N GLU A 60 9.50 0.65 -8.27
CA GLU A 60 10.37 1.82 -8.29
C GLU A 60 9.64 3.07 -8.80
N CYS A 61 10.22 4.24 -8.51
CA CYS A 61 9.69 5.50 -8.98
C CYS A 61 10.82 6.48 -9.37
N VAL A 62 10.50 7.37 -10.30
CA VAL A 62 11.44 8.37 -10.80
C VAL A 62 11.43 9.59 -9.89
N TYR A 63 12.62 10.02 -9.48
CA TYR A 63 12.83 11.24 -8.72
C TYR A 63 13.56 12.28 -9.57
N GLU A 64 12.95 13.43 -9.79
CA GLU A 64 13.59 14.54 -10.53
C GLU A 64 14.66 15.26 -9.69
N GLN A 65 14.48 15.25 -8.37
CA GLN A 65 15.39 15.86 -7.40
C GLN A 65 15.68 14.88 -6.25
N PRO A 66 16.84 15.00 -5.58
CA PRO A 66 17.14 14.20 -4.40
C PRO A 66 16.05 14.33 -3.33
N ILE A 67 15.68 13.20 -2.72
CA ILE A 67 14.73 13.14 -1.61
C ILE A 67 15.32 13.87 -0.40
N LYS A 68 14.54 14.76 0.22
CA LYS A 68 14.95 15.51 1.41
C LYS A 68 14.50 14.85 2.72
N THR A 69 13.46 14.03 2.68
CA THR A 69 12.90 13.36 3.86
C THR A 69 12.16 12.08 3.49
N PHE A 70 12.17 11.11 4.41
CA PHE A 70 11.39 9.88 4.32
C PHE A 70 10.04 9.96 5.02
N LEU A 71 9.70 11.08 5.66
CA LEU A 71 8.45 11.24 6.40
C LEU A 71 7.24 11.04 5.47
N VAL A 72 6.34 10.17 5.89
CA VAL A 72 5.07 9.90 5.22
C VAL A 72 3.97 10.50 6.09
N SER A 73 3.20 11.45 5.57
CA SER A 73 2.09 12.09 6.27
C SER A 73 0.82 11.22 6.32
N ALA A 74 0.94 9.91 6.12
CA ALA A 74 -0.20 9.00 6.10
C ALA A 74 -0.66 8.72 7.54
N LYS A 75 -1.91 9.05 7.85
CA LYS A 75 -2.56 8.62 9.07
C LYS A 75 -3.28 7.30 8.79
N PRO A 76 -3.18 6.29 9.68
CA PRO A 76 -4.04 5.12 9.62
C PRO A 76 -5.52 5.54 9.54
N ALA A 77 -6.30 4.84 8.73
CA ALA A 77 -7.74 5.06 8.68
C ALA A 77 -8.39 4.58 9.99
N ASP A 78 -9.43 5.28 10.43
CA ASP A 78 -10.17 4.91 11.63
C ASP A 78 -10.92 3.59 11.43
N VAL A 79 -10.95 2.78 12.49
CA VAL A 79 -11.76 1.57 12.55
C VAL A 79 -13.22 1.97 12.72
N TYR A 80 -14.09 1.45 11.85
CA TYR A 80 -15.54 1.64 11.93
C TYR A 80 -16.30 0.31 11.98
N GLU A 81 -17.53 0.36 12.47
CA GLU A 81 -18.47 -0.77 12.46
C GLU A 81 -19.31 -0.81 11.17
N VAL A 82 -19.53 -2.00 10.64
CA VAL A 82 -20.43 -2.25 9.51
C VAL A 82 -21.80 -2.60 10.08
N ASP A 83 -22.80 -1.77 9.82
CA ASP A 83 -24.14 -1.83 10.42
C ASP A 83 -25.01 -3.00 9.91
N VAL A 84 -24.56 -4.24 10.16
CA VAL A 84 -25.23 -5.47 9.77
C VAL A 84 -26.50 -5.70 10.60
N VAL A 85 -26.51 -5.33 11.88
CA VAL A 85 -27.68 -5.59 12.75
C VAL A 85 -28.92 -4.81 12.29
N ASN A 86 -28.76 -3.54 11.87
CA ASN A 86 -29.91 -2.73 11.45
C ASN A 86 -30.17 -2.77 9.94
N ARG A 87 -29.14 -2.99 9.11
CA ARG A 87 -29.26 -2.93 7.63
C ARG A 87 -29.08 -4.29 6.96
N GLY A 88 -28.82 -5.33 7.74
CA GLY A 88 -28.59 -6.69 7.27
C GLY A 88 -27.49 -6.77 6.23
N LYS A 89 -27.69 -7.70 5.29
CA LYS A 89 -26.79 -8.01 4.18
C LYS A 89 -26.35 -6.79 3.36
N ARG A 90 -27.19 -5.76 3.23
CA ARG A 90 -26.87 -4.55 2.44
C ARG A 90 -25.69 -3.76 3.02
N ALA A 91 -25.53 -3.72 4.34
CA ALA A 91 -24.38 -3.08 4.96
C ALA A 91 -23.09 -3.84 4.62
N LEU A 92 -23.15 -5.18 4.67
CA LEU A 92 -22.01 -6.02 4.35
C LEU A 92 -21.65 -5.99 2.85
N GLU A 93 -22.64 -5.94 1.96
CA GLU A 93 -22.44 -5.73 0.51
C GLU A 93 -21.76 -4.40 0.19
N LYS A 94 -22.12 -3.33 0.91
CA LYS A 94 -21.47 -2.03 0.78
C LYS A 94 -20.01 -2.13 1.22
N ALA A 95 -19.76 -2.70 2.40
CA ALA A 95 -18.41 -2.91 2.92
C ALA A 95 -17.55 -3.78 1.98
N ASN A 96 -18.11 -4.87 1.44
CA ASN A 96 -17.43 -5.75 0.49
C ASN A 96 -16.90 -5.00 -0.73
N ARG A 97 -17.69 -4.07 -1.27
CA ARG A 97 -17.32 -3.26 -2.44
C ARG A 97 -16.30 -2.18 -2.11
N GLU A 98 -16.49 -1.47 -1.00
CA GLU A 98 -15.63 -0.34 -0.61
C GLU A 98 -14.25 -0.81 -0.13
N LEU A 99 -14.20 -1.95 0.58
CA LEU A 99 -12.98 -2.52 1.11
C LEU A 99 -12.34 -3.58 0.20
N GLY A 100 -13.03 -4.01 -0.86
CA GLY A 100 -12.54 -5.03 -1.79
C GLY A 100 -12.38 -6.41 -1.14
N LEU A 101 -13.35 -6.82 -0.30
CA LEU A 101 -13.26 -8.05 0.50
C LEU A 101 -13.44 -9.33 -0.33
N ALA A 102 -13.95 -9.22 -1.55
CA ALA A 102 -14.20 -10.33 -2.46
C ALA A 102 -15.12 -11.44 -1.90
N PHE A 103 -16.02 -11.11 -0.97
CA PHE A 103 -17.06 -12.03 -0.51
C PHE A 103 -18.00 -12.42 -1.65
N ASP A 104 -18.29 -13.71 -1.75
CA ASP A 104 -19.31 -14.23 -2.65
C ASP A 104 -20.72 -14.14 -2.04
N ALA A 105 -21.73 -14.62 -2.77
CA ALA A 105 -23.11 -14.57 -2.33
C ALA A 105 -23.38 -15.40 -1.05
N TRP A 106 -22.62 -16.49 -0.86
CA TRP A 106 -22.71 -17.38 0.28
C TRP A 106 -22.03 -16.75 1.51
N ASP A 107 -20.83 -16.19 1.35
CA ASP A 107 -20.11 -15.47 2.41
C ASP A 107 -20.96 -14.34 2.99
N LEU A 108 -21.53 -13.52 2.11
CA LEU A 108 -22.38 -12.40 2.53
C LEU A 108 -23.58 -12.89 3.33
N GLU A 109 -24.18 -14.01 2.94
CA GLU A 109 -25.32 -14.60 3.64
C GLU A 109 -24.91 -15.18 5.00
N TYR A 110 -23.82 -15.94 5.02
CA TYR A 110 -23.32 -16.60 6.22
C TYR A 110 -22.91 -15.58 7.28
N TYR A 111 -22.10 -14.59 6.91
CA TYR A 111 -21.61 -13.58 7.84
C TYR A 111 -22.72 -12.65 8.32
N THR A 112 -23.67 -12.29 7.46
CA THR A 112 -24.85 -11.53 7.90
C THR A 112 -25.57 -12.27 9.04
N ARG A 113 -25.91 -13.55 8.84
CA ARG A 113 -26.60 -14.36 9.85
C ARG A 113 -25.76 -14.55 11.12
N LEU A 114 -24.44 -14.68 10.97
CA LEU A 114 -23.53 -14.84 12.09
C LEU A 114 -23.56 -13.61 13.01
N PHE A 115 -23.41 -12.40 12.45
CA PHE A 115 -23.42 -11.16 13.22
C PHE A 115 -24.81 -10.80 13.75
N GLU A 116 -25.87 -11.11 13.01
CA GLU A 116 -27.25 -11.01 13.51
C GLU A 116 -27.47 -11.91 14.74
N LYS A 117 -27.01 -13.18 14.69
CA LYS A 117 -27.11 -14.11 15.83
C LYS A 117 -26.31 -13.66 17.04
N MET A 118 -25.16 -13.02 16.82
CA MET A 118 -24.34 -12.45 17.90
C MET A 118 -24.90 -11.14 18.46
N GLY A 119 -25.86 -10.51 17.77
CA GLY A 119 -26.47 -9.25 18.19
C GLY A 119 -25.51 -8.05 18.18
N ARG A 120 -24.46 -8.09 17.34
CA ARG A 120 -23.48 -7.00 17.21
C ARG A 120 -23.02 -6.81 15.78
N ASN A 121 -22.52 -5.61 15.47
CA ASN A 121 -21.91 -5.30 14.19
C ASN A 121 -20.46 -5.83 14.12
N PRO A 122 -19.99 -6.28 12.94
CA PRO A 122 -18.57 -6.47 12.70
C PRO A 122 -17.85 -5.13 12.58
N SER A 123 -16.62 -5.08 13.06
CA SER A 123 -15.67 -4.02 12.72
C SER A 123 -15.11 -4.23 11.30
N SER A 124 -14.68 -3.15 10.67
CA SER A 124 -13.94 -3.17 9.40
C SER A 124 -12.73 -4.10 9.43
N VAL A 125 -12.02 -4.19 10.56
CA VAL A 125 -10.89 -5.11 10.77
C VAL A 125 -11.36 -6.56 10.77
N GLU A 126 -12.43 -6.90 11.48
CA GLU A 126 -13.01 -8.26 11.46
C GLU A 126 -13.48 -8.63 10.05
N CYS A 127 -14.06 -7.71 9.30
CA CYS A 127 -14.44 -7.96 7.90
C CYS A 127 -13.23 -8.33 7.02
N PHE A 128 -12.08 -7.67 7.21
CA PHE A 128 -10.85 -8.04 6.51
C PHE A 128 -10.32 -9.42 6.94
N ASP A 129 -10.33 -9.72 8.23
CA ASP A 129 -9.86 -11.02 8.75
C ASP A 129 -10.69 -12.19 8.20
N LEU A 130 -12.02 -12.03 8.20
CA LEU A 130 -12.95 -13.02 7.63
C LEU A 130 -12.74 -13.23 6.13
N ALA A 131 -12.48 -12.16 5.38
CA ALA A 131 -12.19 -12.22 3.95
C ALA A 131 -10.88 -12.96 3.61
N GLN A 132 -9.90 -12.96 4.52
CA GLN A 132 -8.64 -13.69 4.32
C GLN A 132 -8.68 -15.12 4.86
N SER A 133 -9.59 -15.40 5.80
CA SER A 133 -9.74 -16.71 6.44
C SER A 133 -10.53 -17.72 5.59
N ASN A 134 -11.49 -17.24 4.80
CA ASN A 134 -12.25 -18.08 3.87
C ASN A 134 -11.50 -18.21 2.54
N ARG A 135 -10.70 -19.26 2.39
CA ARG A 135 -10.20 -19.75 1.10
C ARG A 135 -10.64 -21.18 0.86
#